data_AF-A0A9D6Y554-F1
#
_entry.id   AF-A0A9D6Y554-F1
#
_cell.length_a   1.000
_cell.length_b   1.000
_cell.length_c   1.000
_cell.angle_alpha   90.00
_cell.angle_beta   90.00
_cell.angle_gamma   90.00
#
_symmetry.space_group_name_H-M   'P 1'
#
loop_
_entity.id
_entity.type
_entity.pdbx_description
1 polymer ?
#
loop_
_entity_poly.entity_id
_entity_poly.type
_entity_poly.pdbx_seq_one_letter_code
_entity_poly.pdbx_strand_id
1 'polypeptide(L)'
;MSYWLVATTAIVWFVFVGIPSPLDLPAASAGEVALTAGSLIKGSLPAVYYYGSDGRRYVFPNEKTYRTWYDDFASVLTIGDTKLAAAVIGGNVTYRPGVKLVKVTTDPKVYAVSGGGVLRHVVTEAIAVALYGSRWAKDVEDIPDAFFVNYTVGAPITAAADYQRLAELAFASTIDADQRVSISTKPQTPAPAPPLAPAPPGPTTTQPDAPGNRTSTTGKFVRTDIVVDTDSFNPPDDALSEFARIANNILVLRADTEMRFGTTYRMSYRTALEQCRSCPTGQDPGGTVLTPLMNLYANAPEPEFIIFFRGDNVSLTYGGYAASYQSAHASFRNRFTSARGRTNDVYVSVSDWGHRFNICGYDRTDLRNPQHVSDVAINGECRNRPGTPCVLQSGYWQCNDAEALSSFYGRSGYTFAAATAVHELMHQFGSDGVYNHYGASGCTVPTSSDLDTAQAYAVICPVVFDLFMGSYHE
;
A
#
# COMPACT_ATOMS: atom_id res chain seq x y z
N MET A 1 -24.97 -76.19 -43.10
CA MET A 1 -24.47 -74.80 -43.18
C MET A 1 -25.42 -73.93 -42.39
N SER A 2 -24.83 -73.10 -41.53
CA SER A 2 -25.45 -72.40 -40.42
C SER A 2 -26.58 -71.45 -40.83
N TYR A 3 -27.67 -71.50 -40.09
CA TYR A 3 -28.81 -70.58 -40.17
C TYR A 3 -28.58 -69.39 -39.24
N TRP A 4 -28.94 -68.20 -39.72
CA TRP A 4 -29.17 -67.01 -38.92
C TRP A 4 -30.58 -67.06 -38.32
N LEU A 5 -30.72 -66.76 -37.03
CA LEU A 5 -32.01 -66.37 -36.44
C LEU A 5 -31.79 -65.40 -35.27
N VAL A 6 -32.59 -64.34 -35.32
CA VAL A 6 -32.76 -63.26 -34.36
C VAL A 6 -33.47 -63.81 -33.11
N ALA A 7 -33.08 -63.41 -31.90
CA ALA A 7 -34.03 -63.27 -30.79
C ALA A 7 -33.47 -62.48 -29.59
N THR A 8 -34.42 -61.78 -28.99
CA THR A 8 -34.44 -60.82 -27.90
C THR A 8 -34.16 -61.36 -26.49
N THR A 9 -33.62 -60.48 -25.64
CA THR A 9 -33.86 -60.28 -24.18
C THR A 9 -33.75 -61.44 -23.19
N ALA A 10 -32.90 -61.29 -22.17
CA ALA A 10 -33.25 -61.49 -20.76
C ALA A 10 -32.17 -60.90 -19.82
N ILE A 11 -32.63 -60.15 -18.83
CA ILE A 11 -31.87 -59.67 -17.66
C ILE A 11 -31.84 -60.80 -16.63
N VAL A 12 -30.66 -61.17 -16.10
CA VAL A 12 -30.52 -61.78 -14.78
C VAL A 12 -29.25 -61.26 -14.10
N TRP A 13 -29.42 -60.81 -12.86
CA TRP A 13 -28.41 -60.28 -11.95
C TRP A 13 -27.32 -61.29 -11.60
N PHE A 14 -26.05 -60.86 -11.62
CA PHE A 14 -24.99 -61.47 -10.83
C PHE A 14 -24.51 -60.48 -9.78
N VAL A 15 -24.72 -60.84 -8.52
CA VAL A 15 -24.03 -60.27 -7.36
C VAL A 15 -22.57 -60.69 -7.45
N PHE A 16 -21.68 -59.74 -7.74
CA PHE A 16 -20.25 -59.94 -7.55
C PHE A 16 -19.85 -59.50 -6.14
N VAL A 17 -19.45 -60.49 -5.35
CA VAL A 17 -18.77 -60.36 -4.07
C VAL A 17 -17.44 -59.63 -4.29
N GLY A 18 -17.19 -58.64 -3.44
CA GLY A 18 -16.09 -57.68 -3.58
C GLY A 18 -14.71 -58.31 -3.60
N ILE A 19 -13.93 -57.88 -4.60
CA ILE A 19 -12.48 -57.98 -4.60
C ILE A 19 -11.98 -56.69 -3.91
N PRO A 20 -11.21 -56.77 -2.82
CA PRO A 20 -10.67 -55.56 -2.19
C PRO A 20 -9.72 -54.87 -3.15
N SER A 21 -9.99 -53.58 -3.39
CA SER A 21 -9.16 -52.64 -4.13
C SER A 21 -7.71 -52.67 -3.63
N PRO A 22 -6.72 -52.37 -4.48
CA PRO A 22 -5.33 -52.27 -4.04
C PRO A 22 -5.23 -51.17 -2.99
N LEU A 23 -4.89 -51.60 -1.78
CA LEU A 23 -4.29 -50.87 -0.67
C LEU A 23 -4.09 -49.36 -0.92
N ASP A 24 -4.98 -48.56 -0.32
CA ASP A 24 -4.70 -47.18 0.04
C ASP A 24 -3.50 -47.18 0.99
N LEU A 25 -2.30 -47.04 0.42
CA LEU A 25 -1.15 -46.58 1.19
C LEU A 25 -1.52 -45.18 1.67
N PRO A 26 -1.49 -44.88 2.99
CA PRO A 26 -1.58 -43.51 3.43
C PRO A 26 -0.46 -42.74 2.73
N ALA A 27 -0.83 -41.71 1.98
CA ALA A 27 0.14 -40.75 1.49
C ALA A 27 0.96 -40.31 2.71
N ALA A 28 2.25 -40.62 2.69
CA ALA A 28 3.17 -40.11 3.70
C ALA A 28 3.01 -38.60 3.67
N SER A 29 2.48 -38.03 4.76
CA SER A 29 2.55 -36.61 5.05
C SER A 29 4.00 -36.22 4.83
N ALA A 30 4.31 -35.52 3.73
CA ALA A 30 5.58 -34.85 3.58
C ALA A 30 5.80 -34.06 4.87
N GLY A 31 6.84 -34.41 5.63
CA GLY A 31 7.07 -33.88 6.97
C GLY A 31 6.93 -32.36 6.94
N GLU A 32 6.01 -31.84 7.72
CA GLU A 32 5.73 -30.41 7.74
C GLU A 32 7.01 -29.69 8.19
N VAL A 33 7.60 -28.85 7.32
CA VAL A 33 8.86 -28.14 7.64
C VAL A 33 8.66 -27.36 8.93
N ALA A 34 9.33 -27.76 10.01
CA ALA A 34 9.22 -27.08 11.30
C ALA A 34 9.84 -25.68 11.18
N LEU A 35 9.07 -24.65 11.54
CA LEU A 35 9.55 -23.27 11.48
C LEU A 35 10.44 -23.00 12.69
N THR A 36 11.71 -22.67 12.42
CA THR A 36 12.66 -22.27 13.45
C THR A 36 12.85 -20.76 13.39
N ALA A 37 12.89 -20.08 14.53
CA ALA A 37 13.24 -18.66 14.59
C ALA A 37 14.55 -18.40 13.84
N GLY A 38 14.61 -17.33 13.04
CA GLY A 38 15.72 -17.05 12.16
C GLY A 38 15.57 -17.60 10.73
N SER A 39 14.58 -18.45 10.48
CA SER A 39 14.38 -19.03 9.14
C SER A 39 13.93 -17.98 8.14
N LEU A 40 14.44 -18.09 6.92
CA LEU A 40 13.89 -17.39 5.78
C LEU A 40 12.83 -18.26 5.13
N ILE A 41 11.63 -17.70 4.91
CA ILE A 41 10.47 -18.46 4.45
C ILE A 41 9.79 -17.75 3.28
N LYS A 42 9.17 -18.52 2.40
CA LYS A 42 8.27 -18.04 1.35
C LYS A 42 7.11 -19.00 1.13
N GLY A 43 6.03 -18.48 0.55
CA GLY A 43 4.90 -19.28 0.09
C GLY A 43 5.05 -19.72 -1.36
N SER A 44 3.92 -19.90 -2.03
CA SER A 44 3.83 -20.08 -3.48
C SER A 44 4.34 -18.85 -4.25
N LEU A 45 4.09 -17.66 -3.71
CA LEU A 45 4.53 -16.38 -4.26
C LEU A 45 6.03 -16.08 -4.01
N PRO A 46 6.64 -15.13 -4.76
CA PRO A 46 8.08 -14.85 -4.66
C PRO A 46 8.49 -14.02 -3.44
N ALA A 47 7.53 -13.46 -2.67
CA ALA A 47 7.84 -12.68 -1.48
C ALA A 47 8.54 -13.53 -0.41
N VAL A 48 9.67 -13.03 0.09
CA VAL A 48 10.47 -13.67 1.14
C VAL A 48 10.20 -12.97 2.47
N TYR A 49 10.16 -13.76 3.54
CA TYR A 49 9.94 -13.29 4.90
C TYR A 49 11.00 -13.85 5.85
N TYR A 50 11.32 -13.10 6.89
CA TYR A 50 12.07 -13.58 8.04
C TYR A 50 11.10 -14.09 9.11
N TYR A 51 11.30 -15.30 9.64
CA TYR A 51 10.51 -15.84 10.73
C TYR A 51 11.15 -15.49 12.08
N GLY A 52 10.51 -14.59 12.82
CA GLY A 52 11.00 -14.08 14.09
C GLY A 52 10.86 -15.07 15.24
N SER A 53 11.64 -14.82 16.29
CA SER A 53 11.54 -15.57 17.55
C SER A 53 10.21 -15.41 18.29
N ASP A 54 9.44 -14.39 17.94
CA ASP A 54 8.09 -14.09 18.43
C ASP A 54 6.99 -14.86 17.67
N GLY A 55 7.37 -15.70 16.70
CA GLY A 55 6.45 -16.47 15.86
C GLY A 55 5.81 -15.67 14.72
N ARG A 56 6.24 -14.43 14.50
CA ARG A 56 5.74 -13.57 13.40
C ARG A 56 6.63 -13.68 12.16
N ARG A 57 6.08 -13.28 11.01
CA ARG A 57 6.83 -13.12 9.76
C ARG A 57 7.10 -11.64 9.49
N TYR A 58 8.32 -11.32 9.10
CA TYR A 58 8.76 -9.97 8.78
C TYR A 58 9.06 -9.85 7.29
N VAL A 59 8.52 -8.82 6.66
CA VAL A 59 8.55 -8.67 5.20
C VAL A 59 9.86 -8.02 4.79
N PHE A 60 10.54 -8.59 3.78
CA PHE A 60 11.59 -7.84 3.08
C PHE A 60 10.93 -6.93 2.04
N PRO A 61 11.05 -5.59 2.16
CA PRO A 61 10.37 -4.68 1.25
C PRO A 61 10.85 -4.78 -0.20
N ASN A 62 12.12 -5.12 -0.40
CA ASN A 62 12.74 -5.34 -1.69
C ASN A 62 14.00 -6.21 -1.55
N GLU A 63 14.54 -6.64 -2.69
CA GLU A 63 15.75 -7.46 -2.77
C GLU A 63 16.99 -6.75 -2.21
N LYS A 64 17.10 -5.42 -2.35
CA LYS A 64 18.26 -4.67 -1.84
C LYS A 64 18.34 -4.74 -0.32
N THR A 65 17.21 -4.55 0.38
CA THR A 65 17.13 -4.76 1.84
C THR A 65 17.57 -6.17 2.20
N TYR A 66 17.05 -7.20 1.50
CA TYR A 66 17.42 -8.59 1.75
C TYR A 66 18.94 -8.83 1.63
N ARG A 67 19.55 -8.29 0.57
CA ARG A 67 20.99 -8.44 0.29
C ARG A 67 21.91 -7.74 1.29
N THR A 68 21.38 -6.88 2.16
CA THR A 68 22.16 -6.36 3.29
C THR A 68 22.25 -7.33 4.47
N TRP A 69 21.36 -8.32 4.52
CA TRP A 69 21.30 -9.34 5.57
C TRP A 69 21.81 -10.72 5.12
N TYR A 70 21.62 -11.07 3.85
CA TYR A 70 21.94 -12.39 3.30
C TYR A 70 22.59 -12.28 1.91
N ASP A 71 23.53 -13.16 1.60
CA ASP A 71 24.27 -13.12 0.32
C ASP A 71 23.43 -13.62 -0.87
N ASP A 72 22.61 -14.65 -0.63
CA ASP A 72 21.79 -15.30 -1.64
C ASP A 72 20.49 -15.87 -1.03
N PHE A 73 19.63 -16.43 -1.90
CA PHE A 73 18.34 -17.00 -1.52
C PHE A 73 18.39 -18.52 -1.23
N ALA A 74 19.57 -19.14 -1.15
CA ALA A 74 19.71 -20.60 -1.05
C ALA A 74 19.13 -21.16 0.26
N SER A 75 19.07 -20.33 1.30
CA SER A 75 18.51 -20.66 2.62
C SER A 75 17.01 -20.41 2.76
N VAL A 76 16.34 -19.91 1.71
CA VAL A 76 14.89 -19.63 1.76
C VAL A 76 14.09 -20.92 1.65
N LEU A 77 13.33 -21.22 2.70
CA LEU A 77 12.44 -22.37 2.78
C LEU A 77 11.09 -22.07 2.13
N THR A 78 10.66 -22.93 1.21
CA THR A 78 9.28 -22.86 0.71
C THR A 78 8.38 -23.64 1.65
N ILE A 79 7.35 -22.97 2.17
CA ILE A 79 6.33 -23.56 3.04
C ILE A 79 4.94 -23.43 2.40
N GLY A 80 3.97 -24.19 2.88
CA GLY A 80 2.59 -24.06 2.42
C GLY A 80 1.99 -22.70 2.78
N ASP A 81 1.16 -22.14 1.91
CA ASP A 81 0.58 -20.80 2.08
C ASP A 81 -0.26 -20.69 3.36
N THR A 82 -0.98 -21.74 3.75
CA THR A 82 -1.72 -21.80 5.02
C THR A 82 -0.79 -21.65 6.22
N LYS A 83 0.38 -22.30 6.17
CA LYS A 83 1.39 -22.22 7.23
C LYS A 83 2.05 -20.85 7.25
N LEU A 84 2.34 -20.29 6.08
CA LEU A 84 2.84 -18.93 5.95
C LEU A 84 1.84 -17.94 6.54
N ALA A 85 0.55 -18.07 6.24
CA ALA A 85 -0.52 -17.20 6.73
C ALA A 85 -0.74 -17.29 8.26
N ALA A 86 -0.46 -18.45 8.87
CA ALA A 86 -0.51 -18.61 10.32
C ALA A 86 0.56 -17.79 11.05
N ALA A 87 1.71 -17.53 10.41
CA ALA A 87 2.69 -16.56 10.91
C ALA A 87 2.23 -15.14 10.57
N VAL A 88 1.65 -14.44 11.55
CA VAL A 88 1.13 -13.07 11.39
C VAL A 88 2.28 -12.11 11.03
N ILE A 89 1.99 -11.08 10.22
CA ILE A 89 2.98 -10.05 9.88
C ILE A 89 3.37 -9.26 11.12
N GLY A 90 4.68 -9.21 11.41
CA GLY A 90 5.24 -8.47 12.55
C GLY A 90 5.79 -7.08 12.20
N GLY A 91 6.00 -6.80 10.92
CA GLY A 91 6.56 -5.56 10.42
C GLY A 91 7.45 -5.78 9.20
N ASN A 92 8.18 -4.73 8.82
CA ASN A 92 9.13 -4.77 7.71
C ASN A 92 10.56 -4.87 8.22
N VAL A 93 11.40 -5.61 7.51
CA VAL A 93 12.84 -5.63 7.72
C VAL A 93 13.44 -4.34 7.12
N THR A 94 14.32 -3.68 7.87
CA THR A 94 15.08 -2.50 7.45
C THR A 94 16.44 -2.89 6.88
N TYR A 95 17.14 -1.96 6.22
CA TYR A 95 18.53 -2.18 5.79
C TYR A 95 19.40 -2.50 7.00
N ARG A 96 20.29 -3.47 6.86
CA ARG A 96 21.13 -3.91 7.97
C ARG A 96 22.06 -2.78 8.45
N PRO A 97 22.05 -2.45 9.76
CA PRO A 97 22.93 -1.45 10.33
C PRO A 97 24.40 -1.67 9.99
N GLY A 98 25.10 -0.58 9.67
CA GLY A 98 26.52 -0.59 9.34
C GLY A 98 26.88 -1.17 7.97
N VAL A 99 25.94 -1.72 7.18
CA VAL A 99 26.29 -2.33 5.88
C VAL A 99 26.35 -1.28 4.77
N LYS A 100 25.23 -0.60 4.52
CA LYS A 100 25.08 0.42 3.47
C LYS A 100 24.82 1.79 4.06
N LEU A 101 25.13 2.80 3.26
CA LEU A 101 24.53 4.12 3.42
C LEU A 101 23.21 4.11 2.65
N VAL A 102 22.23 4.85 3.14
CA VAL A 102 20.92 4.92 2.51
C VAL A 102 20.51 6.36 2.31
N LYS A 103 19.66 6.57 1.33
CA LYS A 103 18.96 7.84 1.12
C LYS A 103 17.55 7.54 0.66
N VAL A 104 16.67 8.53 0.77
CA VAL A 104 15.45 8.52 -0.03
C VAL A 104 15.70 9.26 -1.32
N THR A 105 14.92 8.95 -2.35
CA THR A 105 15.09 9.61 -3.64
C THR A 105 14.75 11.10 -3.59
N THR A 106 13.95 11.50 -2.60
CA THR A 106 13.41 12.85 -2.40
C THR A 106 14.23 13.77 -1.49
N ASP A 107 15.23 13.25 -0.76
CA ASP A 107 16.14 14.01 0.11
C ASP A 107 17.60 13.69 -0.28
N PRO A 108 18.45 14.70 -0.60
CA PRO A 108 19.87 14.47 -0.88
C PRO A 108 20.66 14.00 0.35
N LYS A 109 20.10 14.06 1.56
CA LYS A 109 20.76 13.57 2.77
C LYS A 109 21.06 12.08 2.68
N VAL A 110 22.29 11.76 3.06
CA VAL A 110 22.77 10.38 3.14
C VAL A 110 22.82 9.99 4.61
N TYR A 111 22.25 8.83 4.91
CA TYR A 111 22.09 8.33 6.25
C TYR A 111 22.90 7.04 6.43
N ALA A 112 23.59 6.94 7.56
CA ALA A 112 24.03 5.65 8.05
C ALA A 112 22.89 5.00 8.83
N VAL A 113 22.73 3.69 8.69
CA VAL A 113 21.71 2.93 9.42
C VAL A 113 22.30 2.43 10.73
N SER A 114 21.66 2.79 11.84
CA SER A 114 21.92 2.32 13.20
C SER A 114 20.88 1.29 13.63
N GLY A 115 21.20 0.54 14.69
CA GLY A 115 20.32 -0.46 15.28
C GLY A 115 18.88 0.00 15.51
N GLY A 116 17.92 -0.88 15.23
CA GLY A 116 16.48 -0.60 15.36
C GLY A 116 15.90 0.24 14.22
N GLY A 117 16.57 0.28 13.06
CA GLY A 117 16.11 1.07 11.91
C GLY A 117 16.26 2.58 12.09
N VAL A 118 17.29 3.03 12.83
CA VAL A 118 17.54 4.46 13.05
C VAL A 118 18.45 5.02 11.96
N LEU A 119 17.99 6.04 11.23
CA LEU A 119 18.77 6.75 10.22
C LEU A 119 19.51 7.92 10.83
N ARG A 120 20.83 7.93 10.70
CA ARG A 120 21.68 9.00 11.22
C ARG A 120 22.33 9.75 10.07
N HIS A 121 21.93 11.02 9.91
CA HIS A 121 22.38 11.85 8.80
C HIS A 121 23.90 12.07 8.87
N VAL A 122 24.61 11.72 7.79
CA VAL A 122 26.04 11.97 7.64
C VAL A 122 26.22 13.38 7.09
N VAL A 123 26.60 14.32 7.97
CA VAL A 123 26.48 15.76 7.69
C VAL A 123 27.47 16.26 6.62
N THR A 124 28.58 15.55 6.39
CA THR A 124 29.58 15.93 5.38
C THR A 124 30.17 14.73 4.66
N GLU A 125 30.63 14.95 3.42
CA GLU A 125 31.34 13.95 2.63
C GLU A 125 32.62 13.45 3.34
N ALA A 126 33.35 14.33 4.03
CA ALA A 126 34.55 13.94 4.77
C ALA A 126 34.26 12.88 5.84
N ILE A 127 33.10 12.97 6.51
CA ILE A 127 32.64 11.97 7.47
C ILE A 127 32.25 10.67 6.75
N ALA A 128 31.56 10.76 5.61
CA ALA A 128 31.21 9.57 4.81
C ALA A 128 32.46 8.81 4.33
N VAL A 129 33.48 9.54 3.86
CA VAL A 129 34.80 8.97 3.49
C VAL A 129 35.48 8.35 4.71
N ALA A 130 35.43 8.98 5.87
CA ALA A 130 36.02 8.44 7.09
C ALA A 130 35.33 7.14 7.56
N LEU A 131 34.01 7.03 7.38
CA LEU A 131 33.22 5.89 7.86
C LEU A 131 33.13 4.72 6.85
N TYR A 132 33.04 5.03 5.56
CA TYR A 132 32.76 4.05 4.49
C TYR A 132 33.85 4.03 3.40
N GLY A 133 34.90 4.85 3.52
CA GLY A 133 36.02 4.91 2.60
C GLY A 133 35.78 5.80 1.37
N SER A 134 36.80 5.94 0.53
CA SER A 134 36.77 6.84 -0.64
C SER A 134 35.73 6.47 -1.71
N ARG A 135 35.13 5.28 -1.63
CA ARG A 135 34.07 4.82 -2.54
C ARG A 135 32.67 4.88 -1.91
N TRP A 136 32.49 5.54 -0.77
CA TRP A 136 31.23 5.59 -0.02
C TRP A 136 30.00 5.90 -0.88
N ALA A 137 30.14 6.77 -1.89
CA ALA A 137 29.05 7.15 -2.78
C ALA A 137 28.50 5.98 -3.61
N LYS A 138 29.32 4.95 -3.87
CA LYS A 138 28.89 3.71 -4.54
C LYS A 138 28.19 2.74 -3.59
N ASP A 139 28.28 2.98 -2.28
CA ASP A 139 27.65 2.20 -1.22
C ASP A 139 26.38 2.86 -0.67
N VAL A 140 25.92 3.93 -1.32
CA VAL A 140 24.63 4.56 -1.05
C VAL A 140 23.55 3.85 -1.85
N GLU A 141 22.49 3.40 -1.17
CA GLU A 141 21.33 2.78 -1.81
C GLU A 141 20.04 3.58 -1.53
N ASP A 142 19.18 3.65 -2.54
CA ASP A 142 17.88 4.31 -2.39
C ASP A 142 16.89 3.39 -1.66
N ILE A 143 16.31 3.93 -0.58
CA ILE A 143 15.10 3.43 0.04
C ILE A 143 13.92 4.07 -0.71
N PRO A 144 13.00 3.27 -1.28
CA PRO A 144 11.75 3.81 -1.80
C PRO A 144 10.99 4.55 -0.70
N ASP A 145 10.44 5.72 -1.02
CA ASP A 145 9.78 6.62 -0.05
C ASP A 145 8.69 5.91 0.79
N ALA A 146 7.92 5.00 0.18
CA ALA A 146 6.92 4.17 0.85
C ALA A 146 7.48 3.28 1.97
N PHE A 147 8.78 2.98 1.94
CA PHE A 147 9.47 2.17 2.95
C PHE A 147 10.33 3.01 3.90
N PHE A 148 10.43 4.33 3.70
CA PHE A 148 11.13 5.22 4.62
C PHE A 148 10.44 5.30 5.99
N VAL A 149 9.11 5.11 6.02
CA VAL A 149 8.31 5.03 7.25
C VAL A 149 8.70 3.87 8.17
N ASN A 150 9.45 2.88 7.67
CA ASN A 150 9.98 1.78 8.48
C ASN A 150 11.19 2.21 9.34
N TYR A 151 11.67 3.44 9.19
CA TYR A 151 12.84 3.97 9.87
C TYR A 151 12.48 5.16 10.75
N THR A 152 13.29 5.41 11.77
CA THR A 152 13.26 6.64 12.57
C THR A 152 14.50 7.47 12.30
N VAL A 153 14.43 8.80 12.35
CA VAL A 153 15.63 9.64 12.16
C VAL A 153 16.24 9.96 13.53
N GLY A 154 17.51 9.57 13.72
CA GLY A 154 18.27 9.78 14.95
C GLY A 154 19.21 11.00 14.88
N ALA A 155 20.03 11.15 15.91
CA ALA A 155 21.02 12.23 15.99
C ALA A 155 21.98 12.18 14.78
N PRO A 156 22.29 13.33 14.16
CA PRO A 156 23.21 13.39 13.04
C PRO A 156 24.63 12.93 13.44
N ILE A 157 25.41 12.55 12.45
CA ILE A 157 26.82 12.21 12.58
C ILE A 157 27.59 13.46 12.16
N THR A 158 28.09 14.18 13.16
CA THR A 158 28.84 15.43 13.01
C THR A 158 30.35 15.22 13.07
N ALA A 159 30.79 14.08 13.59
CA ALA A 159 32.15 13.59 13.58
C ALA A 159 32.17 12.07 13.33
N ALA A 160 33.27 11.54 12.77
CA ALA A 160 33.39 10.09 12.52
C ALA A 160 33.28 9.24 13.80
N ALA A 161 33.65 9.79 14.96
CA ALA A 161 33.51 9.11 16.24
C ALA A 161 32.04 8.90 16.68
N ASP A 162 31.11 9.67 16.12
CA ASP A 162 29.68 9.61 16.48
C ASP A 162 29.01 8.32 16.00
N TYR A 163 29.64 7.58 15.08
CA TYR A 163 29.09 6.38 14.47
C TYR A 163 30.15 5.28 14.32
N GLN A 164 29.97 4.19 15.06
CA GLN A 164 30.89 3.06 15.04
C GLN A 164 30.33 1.92 14.18
N ARG A 165 30.63 1.95 12.88
CA ARG A 165 30.10 1.01 11.88
C ARG A 165 30.20 -0.47 12.29
N LEU A 166 31.34 -0.88 12.87
CA LEU A 166 31.55 -2.25 13.31
C LEU A 166 30.70 -2.61 14.54
N ALA A 167 30.43 -1.65 15.43
CA ALA A 167 29.56 -1.87 16.57
C ALA A 167 28.10 -2.03 16.13
N GLU A 168 27.64 -1.20 15.19
CA GLU A 168 26.30 -1.30 14.59
C GLU A 168 26.10 -2.65 13.89
N LEU A 169 27.11 -3.10 13.14
CA LEU A 169 27.10 -4.40 12.46
C LEU A 169 27.09 -5.58 13.43
N ALA A 170 27.91 -5.51 14.50
CA ALA A 170 28.00 -6.55 15.52
C ALA A 170 26.69 -6.67 16.31
N PHE A 171 26.05 -5.54 16.57
CA PHE A 171 24.78 -5.47 17.24
C PHE A 171 23.63 -6.04 16.40
N ALA A 172 23.58 -5.68 15.11
CA ALA A 172 22.67 -6.24 14.12
C ALA A 172 23.14 -7.63 13.61
N SER A 173 23.47 -8.53 14.54
CA SER A 173 23.90 -9.90 14.22
C SER A 173 22.76 -10.76 13.68
N THR A 174 21.51 -10.46 14.05
CA THR A 174 20.28 -11.04 13.49
C THR A 174 19.20 -9.98 13.38
N ILE A 175 18.18 -10.22 12.56
CA ILE A 175 17.01 -9.33 12.45
C ILE A 175 16.28 -9.23 13.80
N ASP A 176 16.17 -10.34 14.54
CA ASP A 176 15.64 -10.32 15.91
C ASP A 176 16.46 -9.43 16.86
N ALA A 177 17.80 -9.42 16.75
CA ALA A 177 18.65 -8.58 17.58
C ALA A 177 18.45 -7.08 17.25
N ASP A 178 18.34 -6.76 15.97
CA ASP A 178 18.10 -5.38 15.51
C ASP A 178 16.72 -4.85 15.93
N GLN A 179 15.67 -5.67 15.77
CA GLN A 179 14.31 -5.25 16.09
C GLN A 179 14.00 -5.16 17.60
N ARG A 180 14.71 -5.91 18.45
CA ARG A 180 14.51 -5.87 19.91
C ARG A 180 14.99 -4.58 20.58
N VAL A 181 15.76 -3.78 19.87
CA VAL A 181 16.41 -2.58 20.40
C VAL A 181 15.46 -1.40 20.36
N SER A 182 14.53 -1.43 19.42
CA SER A 182 13.34 -0.59 19.36
C SER A 182 12.44 -0.72 20.60
N ILE A 183 12.66 -1.74 21.45
CA ILE A 183 11.83 -2.05 22.62
C ILE A 183 12.50 -1.60 23.96
N SER A 184 13.82 -1.37 24.00
CA SER A 184 14.57 -1.29 25.29
C SER A 184 15.17 0.06 25.69
N THR A 185 15.12 1.13 24.89
CA THR A 185 15.85 2.39 25.17
C THR A 185 14.99 3.58 25.66
N LYS A 186 13.79 3.36 26.18
CA LYS A 186 13.01 4.42 26.86
C LYS A 186 13.31 4.43 28.36
N PRO A 187 14.07 5.43 28.90
CA PRO A 187 13.39 6.50 29.65
C PRO A 187 14.11 7.88 29.68
N GLN A 188 13.37 8.99 29.55
CA GLN A 188 12.98 9.89 30.67
C GLN A 188 12.29 11.19 30.21
N THR A 189 11.51 11.73 31.15
CA THR A 189 10.47 12.77 31.19
C THR A 189 10.79 14.12 30.53
N PRO A 190 9.83 14.80 29.86
CA PRO A 190 10.01 16.18 29.43
C PRO A 190 9.48 17.21 30.45
N ALA A 191 10.24 18.29 30.61
CA ALA A 191 9.83 19.52 31.26
C ALA A 191 8.70 20.24 30.49
N PRO A 192 7.94 21.17 31.11
CA PRO A 192 6.81 21.83 30.45
C PRO A 192 7.28 22.79 29.35
N ALA A 193 6.64 22.72 28.17
CA ALA A 193 6.91 23.60 27.05
C ALA A 193 6.19 24.97 27.21
N PRO A 194 6.78 26.09 26.75
CA PRO A 194 6.14 27.40 26.77
C PRO A 194 5.09 27.55 25.66
N PRO A 195 4.11 28.45 25.80
CA PRO A 195 3.02 28.61 24.85
C PRO A 195 3.49 29.27 23.54
N LEU A 196 3.04 28.72 22.41
CA LEU A 196 3.36 29.20 21.06
C LEU A 196 2.42 30.35 20.64
N ALA A 197 3.00 31.34 19.96
CA ALA A 197 2.28 32.45 19.33
C ALA A 197 1.62 32.03 18.00
N PRO A 198 0.59 32.75 17.52
CA PRO A 198 -0.14 32.37 16.30
C PRO A 198 0.70 32.58 15.03
N ALA A 199 0.62 31.62 14.10
CA ALA A 199 1.28 31.68 12.80
C ALA A 199 0.58 32.68 11.85
N PRO A 200 1.31 33.33 10.92
CA PRO A 200 0.72 34.21 9.91
C PRO A 200 0.08 33.42 8.75
N PRO A 201 -0.91 34.01 8.03
CA PRO A 201 -1.56 33.35 6.91
C PRO A 201 -0.64 33.25 5.69
N GLY A 202 -0.51 32.04 5.14
CA GLY A 202 0.21 31.75 3.89
C GLY A 202 -0.57 32.11 2.61
N PRO A 203 0.11 32.15 1.44
CA PRO A 203 -0.42 32.74 0.22
C PRO A 203 -1.50 31.88 -0.47
N THR A 204 -2.45 32.57 -1.10
CA THR A 204 -3.66 32.00 -1.71
C THR A 204 -3.39 31.39 -3.08
N THR A 205 -3.25 30.07 -3.15
CA THR A 205 -3.49 29.29 -4.37
C THR A 205 -4.96 28.85 -4.39
N THR A 206 -5.63 28.84 -5.56
CA THR A 206 -7.02 28.39 -5.68
C THR A 206 -7.10 26.89 -5.39
N GLN A 207 -7.47 26.57 -4.16
CA GLN A 207 -7.32 25.26 -3.54
C GLN A 207 -8.40 24.25 -4.01
N PRO A 208 -8.11 22.93 -4.05
CA PRO A 208 -9.06 21.91 -4.51
C PRO A 208 -10.33 21.74 -3.64
N ASP A 209 -10.26 22.11 -2.37
CA ASP A 209 -11.35 22.15 -1.40
C ASP A 209 -12.15 23.46 -1.43
N ALA A 210 -11.91 24.37 -2.39
CA ALA A 210 -12.71 25.57 -2.56
C ALA A 210 -14.23 25.24 -2.51
N PRO A 211 -15.06 26.10 -1.88
CA PRO A 211 -16.49 25.83 -1.74
C PRO A 211 -17.15 25.66 -3.12
N GLY A 212 -17.83 24.53 -3.32
CA GLY A 212 -18.58 24.22 -4.53
C GLY A 212 -18.04 23.05 -5.35
N ASN A 213 -18.82 22.67 -6.37
CA ASN A 213 -18.46 21.64 -7.33
C ASN A 213 -17.80 22.29 -8.54
N ARG A 214 -16.57 21.88 -8.87
CA ARG A 214 -15.87 22.35 -10.06
C ARG A 214 -16.37 21.61 -11.30
N THR A 215 -16.36 22.30 -12.44
CA THR A 215 -16.81 21.77 -13.73
C THR A 215 -15.68 21.86 -14.74
N SER A 216 -15.54 20.84 -15.58
CA SER A 216 -14.61 20.85 -16.71
C SER A 216 -14.92 22.01 -17.67
N THR A 217 -13.89 22.72 -18.13
CA THR A 217 -14.05 23.75 -19.17
C THR A 217 -14.08 23.16 -20.57
N THR A 218 -13.47 21.99 -20.78
CA THR A 218 -13.58 21.23 -22.04
C THR A 218 -14.85 20.38 -22.14
N GLY A 219 -15.66 20.29 -21.08
CA GLY A 219 -16.84 19.42 -21.01
C GLY A 219 -16.52 17.92 -20.95
N LYS A 220 -15.24 17.56 -20.74
CA LYS A 220 -14.80 16.16 -20.62
C LYS A 220 -15.21 15.59 -19.27
N PHE A 221 -15.59 14.32 -19.25
CA PHE A 221 -16.00 13.65 -18.02
C PHE A 221 -15.72 12.15 -18.04
N VAL A 222 -15.48 11.59 -16.86
CA VAL A 222 -15.52 10.15 -16.57
C VAL A 222 -16.82 9.82 -15.83
N ARG A 223 -17.52 8.75 -16.21
CA ARG A 223 -18.56 8.18 -15.34
C ARG A 223 -17.86 7.42 -14.23
N THR A 224 -18.28 7.64 -13.00
CA THR A 224 -17.67 7.03 -11.83
C THR A 224 -18.74 6.49 -10.92
N ASP A 225 -18.66 5.22 -10.55
CA ASP A 225 -19.50 4.69 -9.49
C ASP A 225 -18.70 4.49 -8.21
N ILE A 226 -19.38 4.59 -7.07
CA ILE A 226 -18.81 4.27 -5.76
C ILE A 226 -19.34 2.91 -5.36
N VAL A 227 -18.46 2.00 -4.97
CA VAL A 227 -18.84 0.73 -4.36
C VAL A 227 -18.29 0.72 -2.94
N VAL A 228 -19.11 0.37 -1.96
CA VAL A 228 -18.74 0.27 -0.55
C VAL A 228 -18.89 -1.17 -0.11
N ASP A 229 -17.79 -1.77 0.33
CA ASP A 229 -17.80 -3.00 1.09
C ASP A 229 -18.33 -2.74 2.51
N THR A 230 -19.60 -3.12 2.74
CA THR A 230 -20.27 -2.92 4.03
C THR A 230 -19.73 -3.81 5.15
N ASP A 231 -18.95 -4.84 4.81
CA ASP A 231 -18.27 -5.65 5.83
C ASP A 231 -17.04 -4.91 6.40
N SER A 232 -16.50 -3.95 5.64
CA SER A 232 -15.33 -3.16 6.02
C SER A 232 -15.73 -1.80 6.58
N PHE A 233 -16.66 -1.10 5.92
CA PHE A 233 -16.99 0.29 6.23
C PHE A 233 -18.48 0.58 6.09
N ASN A 234 -18.96 1.58 6.81
CA ASN A 234 -20.32 2.10 6.63
C ASN A 234 -20.35 3.63 6.66
N PRO A 235 -19.70 4.31 5.70
CA PRO A 235 -19.73 5.77 5.62
C PRO A 235 -21.16 6.27 5.40
N PRO A 236 -21.59 7.39 5.97
CA PRO A 236 -22.89 7.98 5.66
C PRO A 236 -22.88 8.65 4.27
N ASP A 237 -24.06 8.83 3.68
CA ASP A 237 -24.19 9.31 2.28
C ASP A 237 -23.72 10.76 2.08
N ASP A 238 -23.87 11.60 3.10
CA ASP A 238 -23.36 12.97 3.11
C ASP A 238 -21.82 13.01 3.08
N ALA A 239 -21.16 12.11 3.82
CA ALA A 239 -19.71 11.94 3.76
C ALA A 239 -19.23 11.44 2.40
N LEU A 240 -19.94 10.48 1.79
CA LEU A 240 -19.65 10.03 0.43
C LEU A 240 -19.83 11.14 -0.60
N SER A 241 -20.85 11.99 -0.41
CA SER A 241 -21.11 13.14 -1.28
C SER A 241 -20.00 14.18 -1.18
N GLU A 242 -19.51 14.46 0.03
CA GLU A 242 -18.39 15.38 0.23
C GLU A 242 -17.07 14.81 -0.30
N PHE A 243 -16.82 13.52 -0.09
CA PHE A 243 -15.71 12.80 -0.72
C PHE A 243 -15.76 12.95 -2.25
N ALA A 244 -16.92 12.68 -2.87
CA ALA A 244 -17.12 12.74 -4.30
C ALA A 244 -16.87 14.16 -4.85
N ARG A 245 -17.37 15.18 -4.15
CA ARG A 245 -17.10 16.59 -4.48
C ARG A 245 -15.60 16.90 -4.49
N ILE A 246 -14.87 16.48 -3.46
CA ILE A 246 -13.43 16.74 -3.35
C ILE A 246 -12.66 15.97 -4.44
N ALA A 247 -12.97 14.69 -4.67
CA ALA A 247 -12.34 13.88 -5.70
C ALA A 247 -12.55 14.47 -7.11
N ASN A 248 -13.78 14.90 -7.42
CA ASN A 248 -14.08 15.63 -8.64
C ASN A 248 -13.25 16.92 -8.75
N ASN A 249 -13.20 17.73 -7.70
CA ASN A 249 -12.45 18.99 -7.72
C ASN A 249 -10.95 18.78 -7.96
N ILE A 250 -10.36 17.71 -7.40
CA ILE A 250 -8.97 17.34 -7.67
C ILE A 250 -8.81 17.03 -9.16
N LEU A 251 -9.66 16.16 -9.73
CA LEU A 251 -9.53 15.79 -11.15
C LEU A 251 -9.76 16.97 -12.09
N VAL A 252 -10.74 17.83 -11.84
CA VAL A 252 -10.98 19.03 -12.65
C VAL A 252 -9.79 19.98 -12.59
N LEU A 253 -9.19 20.19 -11.42
CA LEU A 253 -8.03 21.07 -11.30
C LEU A 253 -6.77 20.51 -11.97
N ARG A 254 -6.63 19.20 -12.10
CA ARG A 254 -5.41 18.56 -12.61
C ARG A 254 -5.51 18.12 -14.06
N ALA A 255 -6.70 17.80 -14.53
CA ALA A 255 -6.93 17.24 -15.85
C ALA A 255 -8.11 17.88 -16.60
N ASP A 256 -8.68 18.97 -16.08
CA ASP A 256 -9.89 19.61 -16.61
C ASP A 256 -10.99 18.62 -17.02
N THR A 257 -11.17 17.57 -16.21
CA THR A 257 -12.08 16.45 -16.48
C THR A 257 -12.94 16.21 -15.25
N GLU A 258 -14.26 16.16 -15.45
CA GLU A 258 -15.24 15.99 -14.39
C GLU A 258 -15.39 14.50 -14.02
N MET A 259 -15.40 14.18 -12.72
CA MET A 259 -15.92 12.91 -12.22
C MET A 259 -17.43 13.03 -12.06
N ARG A 260 -18.18 12.38 -12.96
CA ARG A 260 -19.64 12.29 -12.87
C ARG A 260 -20.01 11.04 -12.10
N PHE A 261 -20.28 11.25 -10.81
CA PHE A 261 -20.69 10.19 -9.92
C PHE A 261 -22.09 9.68 -10.28
N GLY A 262 -22.19 8.39 -10.57
CA GLY A 262 -23.41 7.68 -10.89
C GLY A 262 -24.00 7.01 -9.65
N THR A 263 -23.95 5.68 -9.62
CA THR A 263 -24.55 4.88 -8.56
C THR A 263 -23.58 4.67 -7.41
N THR A 264 -24.07 4.80 -6.18
CA THR A 264 -23.40 4.32 -4.98
C THR A 264 -23.96 2.95 -4.62
N TYR A 265 -23.16 1.91 -4.77
CA TYR A 265 -23.48 0.55 -4.36
C TYR A 265 -22.96 0.30 -2.95
N ARG A 266 -23.82 -0.27 -2.09
CA ARG A 266 -23.44 -0.81 -0.78
C ARG A 266 -23.64 -2.30 -0.82
N MET A 267 -22.56 -3.06 -0.67
CA MET A 267 -22.60 -4.52 -0.74
C MET A 267 -21.76 -5.16 0.35
N SER A 268 -22.25 -6.26 0.91
CA SER A 268 -21.37 -7.15 1.70
C SER A 268 -20.48 -7.88 0.73
N TYR A 269 -19.17 -7.62 0.78
CA TYR A 269 -18.23 -8.29 -0.11
C TYR A 269 -18.21 -9.80 0.15
N ARG A 270 -18.29 -10.23 1.41
CA ARG A 270 -18.32 -11.65 1.79
C ARG A 270 -19.51 -12.34 1.13
N THR A 271 -20.70 -11.76 1.25
CA THR A 271 -21.90 -12.32 0.60
C THR A 271 -21.79 -12.29 -0.91
N ALA A 272 -21.28 -11.20 -1.50
CA ALA A 272 -21.09 -11.10 -2.95
C ALA A 272 -20.12 -12.17 -3.48
N LEU A 273 -19.05 -12.46 -2.72
CA LEU A 273 -18.10 -13.52 -3.05
C LEU A 273 -18.73 -14.91 -2.95
N GLU A 274 -19.52 -15.19 -1.90
CA GLU A 274 -20.24 -16.47 -1.71
C GLU A 274 -21.31 -16.73 -2.79
N GLN A 275 -21.95 -15.68 -3.28
CA GLN A 275 -22.97 -15.76 -4.33
C GLN A 275 -22.36 -15.95 -5.73
N CYS A 276 -21.06 -15.70 -5.90
CA CYS A 276 -20.31 -15.85 -7.14
C CYS A 276 -19.98 -17.33 -7.44
N ARG A 277 -21.01 -18.19 -7.58
CA ARG A 277 -20.85 -19.65 -7.78
C ARG A 277 -20.19 -20.07 -9.10
N SER A 278 -20.03 -19.17 -10.07
CA SER A 278 -19.51 -19.45 -11.42
C SER A 278 -18.70 -18.30 -12.03
N CYS A 279 -18.10 -17.45 -11.21
CA CYS A 279 -17.41 -16.27 -11.72
C CYS A 279 -16.11 -16.65 -12.44
N PRO A 280 -15.77 -16.00 -13.58
CA PRO A 280 -14.62 -16.36 -14.38
C PRO A 280 -13.33 -16.09 -13.59
N THR A 281 -12.70 -17.17 -13.11
CA THR A 281 -11.39 -17.13 -12.43
C THR A 281 -10.23 -16.78 -13.37
N GLY A 282 -10.50 -16.64 -14.68
CA GLY A 282 -9.49 -16.54 -15.73
C GLY A 282 -9.01 -15.12 -16.11
N GLN A 283 -9.60 -14.06 -15.55
CA GLN A 283 -9.16 -12.67 -15.79
C GLN A 283 -8.60 -11.97 -14.53
N ASP A 284 -8.31 -12.76 -13.49
CA ASP A 284 -7.93 -12.25 -12.17
C ASP A 284 -6.55 -12.81 -11.74
N PRO A 285 -5.42 -12.21 -12.19
CA PRO A 285 -4.10 -12.57 -11.67
C PRO A 285 -3.93 -11.96 -10.26
N GLY A 286 -4.76 -12.40 -9.31
CA GLY A 286 -4.84 -11.91 -7.92
C GLY A 286 -6.02 -12.47 -7.11
N GLY A 287 -7.10 -12.86 -7.79
CA GLY A 287 -8.06 -13.91 -7.43
C GLY A 287 -9.25 -13.60 -6.51
N THR A 288 -9.48 -12.37 -6.01
CA THR A 288 -10.66 -12.15 -5.14
C THR A 288 -11.36 -10.79 -5.28
N VAL A 289 -10.63 -9.68 -5.45
CA VAL A 289 -11.19 -8.34 -5.22
C VAL A 289 -12.08 -7.82 -6.34
N LEU A 290 -11.77 -8.14 -7.59
CA LEU A 290 -12.51 -7.64 -8.75
C LEU A 290 -13.75 -8.48 -9.08
N THR A 291 -13.75 -9.75 -8.66
CA THR A 291 -14.82 -10.71 -8.97
C THR A 291 -16.22 -10.20 -8.54
N PRO A 292 -16.42 -9.68 -7.31
CA PRO A 292 -17.70 -9.09 -6.91
C PRO A 292 -18.12 -7.88 -7.75
N LEU A 293 -17.16 -7.05 -8.19
CA LEU A 293 -17.45 -5.90 -9.06
C LEU A 293 -17.92 -6.36 -10.43
N MET A 294 -17.21 -7.31 -11.05
CA MET A 294 -17.60 -7.85 -12.36
C MET A 294 -19.00 -8.47 -12.32
N ASN A 295 -19.36 -9.14 -11.23
CA ASN A 295 -20.72 -9.67 -11.04
C ASN A 295 -21.77 -8.57 -10.84
N LEU A 296 -21.45 -7.52 -10.07
CA LEU A 296 -22.31 -6.37 -9.84
C LEU A 296 -22.70 -5.68 -11.17
N TYR A 297 -21.74 -5.54 -12.08
CA TYR A 297 -21.95 -4.91 -13.39
C TYR A 297 -22.32 -5.87 -14.51
N ALA A 298 -22.44 -7.17 -14.26
CA ALA A 298 -22.75 -8.17 -15.29
C ALA A 298 -24.01 -7.80 -16.12
N ASN A 299 -25.00 -7.19 -15.47
CA ASN A 299 -26.26 -6.77 -16.10
C ASN A 299 -26.57 -5.26 -15.91
N ALA A 300 -25.56 -4.44 -15.58
CA ALA A 300 -25.72 -3.01 -15.37
C ALA A 300 -24.70 -2.23 -16.23
N PRO A 301 -25.02 -1.00 -16.68
CA PRO A 301 -24.06 -0.20 -17.43
C PRO A 301 -22.78 0.04 -16.64
N GLU A 302 -21.62 -0.26 -17.23
CA GLU A 302 -20.33 -0.03 -16.58
C GLU A 302 -19.89 1.45 -16.66
N PRO A 303 -19.38 2.01 -15.56
CA PRO A 303 -18.70 3.29 -15.57
C PRO A 303 -17.29 3.14 -16.17
N GLU A 304 -16.66 4.26 -16.55
CA GLU A 304 -15.24 4.22 -16.89
C GLU A 304 -14.39 3.91 -15.65
N PHE A 305 -14.72 4.53 -14.52
CA PHE A 305 -13.99 4.43 -13.25
C PHE A 305 -14.87 3.87 -12.14
N ILE A 306 -14.30 3.10 -11.24
CA ILE A 306 -14.94 2.63 -10.00
C ILE A 306 -14.04 3.04 -8.82
N ILE A 307 -14.63 3.68 -7.82
CA ILE A 307 -14.00 3.84 -6.51
C ILE A 307 -14.59 2.78 -5.59
N PHE A 308 -13.79 1.77 -5.27
CA PHE A 308 -14.18 0.67 -4.41
C PHE A 308 -13.60 0.83 -3.02
N PHE A 309 -14.43 1.26 -2.06
CA PHE A 309 -14.05 1.30 -0.67
C PHE A 309 -14.06 -0.09 -0.06
N ARG A 310 -12.88 -0.62 0.21
CA ARG A 310 -12.68 -1.96 0.75
C ARG A 310 -11.49 -1.98 1.69
N GLY A 311 -11.66 -2.58 2.87
CA GLY A 311 -10.59 -2.81 3.82
C GLY A 311 -10.01 -4.20 3.62
N ASP A 312 -8.96 -4.33 2.81
CA ASP A 312 -8.12 -5.53 2.74
C ASP A 312 -6.72 -5.22 3.26
N ASN A 313 -5.84 -6.21 3.32
CA ASN A 313 -4.51 -6.01 3.90
C ASN A 313 -3.68 -4.95 3.18
N VAL A 314 -3.89 -4.76 1.88
CA VAL A 314 -3.14 -3.78 1.09
C VAL A 314 -3.73 -2.39 1.33
N SER A 315 -5.04 -2.22 1.17
CA SER A 315 -5.69 -0.92 1.33
C SER A 315 -5.60 -0.40 2.77
N LEU A 316 -5.74 -1.25 3.79
CA LEU A 316 -5.60 -0.83 5.20
C LEU A 316 -4.16 -0.42 5.56
N THR A 317 -3.17 -0.99 4.87
CA THR A 317 -1.75 -0.71 5.14
C THR A 317 -1.28 0.54 4.39
N TYR A 318 -1.58 0.63 3.10
CA TYR A 318 -1.04 1.65 2.19
C TYR A 318 -2.06 2.73 1.79
N GLY A 319 -3.31 2.60 2.23
CA GLY A 319 -4.41 3.50 1.91
C GLY A 319 -5.20 3.09 0.67
N GLY A 320 -4.55 2.45 -0.29
CA GLY A 320 -5.21 1.94 -1.48
C GLY A 320 -4.27 1.24 -2.44
N TYR A 321 -4.83 0.80 -3.55
CA TYR A 321 -4.09 0.33 -4.72
C TYR A 321 -4.96 0.44 -5.98
N ALA A 322 -4.28 0.59 -7.10
CA ALA A 322 -4.87 0.56 -8.43
C ALA A 322 -5.20 -0.87 -8.89
N ALA A 323 -6.37 -1.05 -9.49
CA ALA A 323 -6.75 -2.29 -10.15
C ALA A 323 -7.53 -1.99 -11.45
N SER A 324 -7.68 -2.99 -12.31
CA SER A 324 -8.42 -2.85 -13.57
C SER A 324 -8.92 -4.20 -14.02
N TYR A 325 -10.08 -4.25 -14.67
CA TYR A 325 -10.55 -5.46 -15.34
C TYR A 325 -11.06 -5.14 -16.74
N GLN A 326 -11.03 -6.13 -17.62
CA GLN A 326 -11.62 -6.02 -18.94
C GLN A 326 -13.13 -6.22 -18.83
N SER A 327 -13.90 -5.27 -19.34
CA SER A 327 -15.35 -5.39 -19.43
C SER A 327 -15.77 -6.65 -20.18
N ALA A 328 -16.76 -7.36 -19.64
CA ALA A 328 -17.42 -8.46 -20.32
C ALA A 328 -18.44 -7.97 -21.37
N HIS A 329 -18.81 -6.70 -21.34
CA HIS A 329 -19.76 -6.11 -22.29
C HIS A 329 -19.03 -5.79 -23.58
N ALA A 330 -19.31 -6.56 -24.65
CA ALA A 330 -18.62 -6.42 -25.93
C ALA A 330 -18.72 -5.00 -26.54
N SER A 331 -19.76 -4.24 -26.19
CA SER A 331 -19.99 -2.85 -26.62
C SER A 331 -19.30 -1.81 -25.75
N PHE A 332 -18.81 -2.16 -24.55
CA PHE A 332 -18.19 -1.19 -23.65
C PHE A 332 -16.87 -0.68 -24.23
N ARG A 333 -16.74 0.64 -24.29
CA ARG A 333 -15.50 1.34 -24.61
C ARG A 333 -15.28 2.41 -23.57
N ASN A 334 -14.16 2.32 -22.88
CA ASN A 334 -13.72 3.35 -21.95
C ASN A 334 -13.12 4.50 -22.77
N ARG A 335 -13.65 5.71 -22.60
CA ARG A 335 -13.21 6.92 -23.30
C ARG A 335 -11.78 7.34 -22.97
N PHE A 336 -11.14 6.71 -21.99
CA PHE A 336 -9.75 6.97 -21.60
C PHE A 336 -8.94 5.69 -21.69
N THR A 337 -7.91 5.68 -22.54
CA THR A 337 -7.05 4.51 -22.72
C THR A 337 -5.88 4.51 -21.73
N SER A 338 -5.66 3.40 -21.04
CA SER A 338 -4.53 3.24 -20.11
C SER A 338 -3.20 3.21 -20.87
N ALA A 339 -2.10 3.27 -20.13
CA ALA A 339 -0.75 3.07 -20.69
C ALA A 339 -0.57 1.70 -21.38
N ARG A 340 -1.44 0.72 -21.07
CA ARG A 340 -1.46 -0.61 -21.70
C ARG A 340 -2.20 -0.64 -23.05
N GLY A 341 -2.82 0.46 -23.46
CA GLY A 341 -3.45 0.59 -24.78
C GLY A 341 -4.81 -0.10 -24.93
N ARG A 342 -5.40 -0.60 -23.85
CA ARG A 342 -6.70 -1.31 -23.89
C ARG A 342 -7.87 -0.34 -23.73
N THR A 343 -8.85 -0.42 -24.61
CA THR A 343 -10.02 0.48 -24.64
C THR A 343 -11.26 -0.12 -23.98
N ASN A 344 -11.21 -1.37 -23.51
CA ASN A 344 -12.32 -2.05 -22.85
C ASN A 344 -12.05 -2.29 -21.36
N ASP A 345 -11.05 -1.61 -20.79
CA ASP A 345 -10.74 -1.72 -19.37
C ASP A 345 -11.66 -0.80 -18.56
N VAL A 346 -12.17 -1.32 -17.45
CA VAL A 346 -12.74 -0.53 -16.35
C VAL A 346 -11.63 -0.33 -15.32
N TYR A 347 -11.43 0.92 -14.88
CA TYR A 347 -10.38 1.27 -13.94
C TYR A 347 -10.93 1.37 -12.53
N VAL A 348 -10.22 0.78 -11.57
CA VAL A 348 -10.68 0.65 -10.20
C VAL A 348 -9.63 1.22 -9.26
N SER A 349 -10.04 2.14 -8.38
CA SER A 349 -9.30 2.43 -7.17
C SER A 349 -9.87 1.60 -6.04
N VAL A 350 -9.05 0.74 -5.44
CA VAL A 350 -9.41 0.08 -4.18
C VAL A 350 -8.85 0.92 -3.05
N SER A 351 -9.71 1.49 -2.21
CA SER A 351 -9.31 2.46 -1.19
C SER A 351 -9.84 2.07 0.19
N ASP A 352 -9.05 2.36 1.22
CA ASP A 352 -9.49 2.31 2.61
C ASP A 352 -10.19 3.63 2.97
N TRP A 353 -11.48 3.55 3.30
CA TRP A 353 -12.26 4.72 3.76
C TRP A 353 -11.71 5.29 5.08
N GLY A 354 -11.17 4.43 5.94
CA GLY A 354 -10.61 4.78 7.24
C GLY A 354 -9.17 5.29 7.18
N HIS A 355 -8.55 5.35 6.00
CA HIS A 355 -7.16 5.76 5.89
C HIS A 355 -7.02 7.26 6.14
N ARG A 356 -6.31 7.61 7.21
CA ARG A 356 -6.25 8.95 7.79
C ARG A 356 -4.87 9.56 7.62
N PHE A 357 -4.82 10.86 7.32
CA PHE A 357 -3.59 11.61 7.15
C PHE A 357 -3.03 12.06 8.51
N ASN A 358 -1.71 11.93 8.71
CA ASN A 358 -1.03 12.42 9.93
C ASN A 358 -1.75 12.06 11.24
N ILE A 359 -2.20 10.79 11.34
CA ILE A 359 -2.74 10.25 12.58
C ILE A 359 -1.77 10.44 13.74
N CYS A 360 -2.33 10.63 14.93
CA CYS A 360 -1.58 10.81 16.15
C CYS A 360 -2.27 10.08 17.29
N GLY A 361 -1.49 9.34 18.07
CA GLY A 361 -1.94 8.70 19.28
C GLY A 361 -2.63 7.35 19.10
N TYR A 362 -2.52 6.69 17.94
CA TYR A 362 -3.29 5.48 17.66
C TYR A 362 -2.50 4.18 17.87
N ASP A 363 -3.12 3.22 18.55
CA ASP A 363 -2.77 1.80 18.43
C ASP A 363 -3.40 1.25 17.15
N ARG A 364 -2.54 0.71 16.27
CA ARG A 364 -2.88 0.19 14.95
C ARG A 364 -2.64 -1.31 14.81
N THR A 365 -2.55 -2.02 15.94
CA THR A 365 -2.42 -3.49 15.94
C THR A 365 -3.59 -4.14 15.18
N ASP A 366 -4.80 -3.59 15.35
CA ASP A 366 -5.93 -3.85 14.45
C ASP A 366 -6.13 -2.66 13.50
N LEU A 367 -5.68 -2.82 12.25
CA LEU A 367 -5.79 -1.78 11.23
C LEU A 367 -7.24 -1.45 10.85
N ARG A 368 -8.21 -2.34 11.10
CA ARG A 368 -9.63 -2.09 10.82
C ARG A 368 -10.28 -1.21 11.86
N ASN A 369 -9.78 -1.25 13.09
CA ASN A 369 -10.36 -0.53 14.20
C ASN A 369 -9.29 0.14 15.08
N PRO A 370 -8.54 1.11 14.54
CA PRO A 370 -7.47 1.77 15.27
C PRO A 370 -8.02 2.53 16.48
N GLN A 371 -7.43 2.29 17.65
CA GLN A 371 -7.86 2.89 18.92
C GLN A 371 -6.96 4.06 19.30
N HIS A 372 -7.54 5.19 19.68
CA HIS A 372 -6.76 6.30 20.22
C HIS A 372 -6.37 5.99 21.67
N VAL A 373 -5.08 5.98 21.96
CA VAL A 373 -4.49 5.55 23.24
C VAL A 373 -3.51 6.56 23.83
N SER A 374 -3.17 7.64 23.11
CA SER A 374 -2.20 8.63 23.59
C SER A 374 -2.47 10.04 23.07
N ASP A 375 -2.39 11.05 23.94
CA ASP A 375 -2.54 12.47 23.53
C ASP A 375 -1.27 13.05 22.87
N VAL A 376 -0.29 12.21 22.58
CA VAL A 376 0.93 12.56 21.84
C VAL A 376 1.28 11.48 20.83
N ALA A 377 2.04 11.85 19.80
CA ALA A 377 2.49 10.95 18.74
C ALA A 377 3.29 9.77 19.28
N ILE A 378 2.95 8.57 18.82
CA ILE A 378 3.59 7.30 19.18
C ILE A 378 3.98 6.53 17.91
N ASN A 379 4.82 5.49 18.05
CA ASN A 379 5.05 4.49 16.98
C ASN A 379 5.41 5.07 15.59
N GLY A 380 6.22 6.14 15.56
CA GLY A 380 6.67 6.77 14.30
C GLY A 380 5.67 7.72 13.63
N GLU A 381 4.53 7.99 14.28
CA GLU A 381 3.57 9.02 13.86
C GLU A 381 4.22 10.42 13.79
N CYS A 382 3.53 11.33 13.10
CA CYS A 382 3.97 12.72 12.92
C CYS A 382 5.39 12.81 12.32
N ARG A 383 5.64 11.98 11.29
CA ARG A 383 6.94 11.85 10.63
C ARG A 383 8.08 11.55 11.61
N ASN A 384 7.85 10.58 12.49
CA ASN A 384 8.80 10.19 13.52
C ASN A 384 9.19 11.37 14.42
N ARG A 385 8.22 12.18 14.84
CA ARG A 385 8.40 13.20 15.88
C ARG A 385 7.64 12.79 17.16
N PRO A 386 8.17 11.84 17.95
CA PRO A 386 7.54 11.41 19.19
C PRO A 386 7.29 12.58 20.14
N GLY A 387 6.15 12.57 20.84
CA GLY A 387 5.79 13.63 21.77
C GLY A 387 5.12 14.85 21.12
N THR A 388 4.97 14.88 19.79
CA THR A 388 4.12 15.87 19.11
C THR A 388 2.70 15.75 19.67
N PRO A 389 2.10 16.82 20.19
CA PRO A 389 0.75 16.75 20.74
C PRO A 389 -0.25 16.29 19.68
N CYS A 390 -1.24 15.49 20.08
CA CYS A 390 -2.36 15.16 19.23
C CYS A 390 -3.46 16.22 19.37
N VAL A 391 -4.13 16.53 18.27
CA VAL A 391 -5.29 17.43 18.24
C VAL A 391 -6.42 16.77 17.49
N LEU A 392 -7.64 16.86 18.05
CA LEU A 392 -8.83 16.35 17.38
C LEU A 392 -9.24 17.31 16.27
N GLN A 393 -9.05 16.89 15.02
CA GLN A 393 -9.39 17.68 13.83
C GLN A 393 -10.06 16.77 12.80
N SER A 394 -11.10 17.29 12.14
CA SER A 394 -11.77 16.57 11.06
C SER A 394 -12.32 15.18 11.46
N GLY A 395 -12.67 15.02 12.74
CA GLY A 395 -13.26 13.79 13.28
C GLY A 395 -12.26 12.71 13.72
N TYR A 396 -10.96 12.99 13.75
CA TYR A 396 -9.94 12.06 14.26
C TYR A 396 -8.71 12.79 14.84
N TRP A 397 -7.86 12.08 15.58
CA TRP A 397 -6.68 12.67 16.20
C TRP A 397 -5.53 12.79 15.20
N GLN A 398 -5.02 14.00 15.05
CA GLN A 398 -3.97 14.36 14.12
C GLN A 398 -2.79 14.98 14.85
N CYS A 399 -1.64 14.99 14.19
CA CYS A 399 -0.46 15.70 14.67
C CYS A 399 -0.76 17.19 14.82
N ASN A 400 -0.49 17.77 15.98
CA ASN A 400 -0.58 19.21 16.20
C ASN A 400 0.71 19.90 15.73
N ASP A 401 0.96 19.86 14.43
CA ASP A 401 2.08 20.57 13.81
C ASP A 401 1.63 21.35 12.57
N ALA A 402 2.46 22.31 12.16
CA ALA A 402 2.14 23.17 11.02
C ALA A 402 1.86 22.37 9.76
N GLU A 403 2.49 21.21 9.60
CA GLU A 403 2.31 20.38 8.42
C GLU A 403 0.92 19.74 8.40
N ALA A 404 0.51 19.06 9.47
CA ALA A 404 -0.83 18.48 9.53
C ALA A 404 -1.93 19.54 9.48
N LEU A 405 -1.74 20.67 10.16
CA LEU A 405 -2.77 21.69 10.30
C LEU A 405 -2.95 22.58 9.07
N SER A 406 -1.88 22.79 8.27
CA SER A 406 -1.94 23.65 7.08
C SER A 406 -1.93 22.88 5.76
N SER A 407 -1.58 21.59 5.79
CA SER A 407 -1.59 20.70 4.63
C SER A 407 -2.96 20.62 3.99
N PHE A 408 -2.98 20.52 2.67
CA PHE A 408 -4.19 20.20 1.91
C PHE A 408 -4.92 18.96 2.47
N TYR A 409 -4.20 17.90 2.84
CA TYR A 409 -4.79 16.66 3.35
C TYR A 409 -5.42 16.78 4.74
N GLY A 410 -4.95 17.70 5.59
CA GLY A 410 -5.47 17.91 6.95
C GLY A 410 -6.72 18.80 7.02
N ARG A 411 -7.08 19.49 5.93
CA ARG A 411 -8.13 20.52 5.91
C ARG A 411 -9.56 19.99 5.94
N SER A 412 -9.80 18.77 5.47
CA SER A 412 -11.07 18.07 5.64
C SER A 412 -10.85 16.62 6.00
N GLY A 413 -11.86 15.98 6.62
CA GLY A 413 -11.79 14.57 7.00
C GLY A 413 -11.73 13.60 5.83
N TYR A 414 -12.03 14.09 4.62
CA TYR A 414 -12.15 13.27 3.41
C TYR A 414 -11.14 13.64 2.33
N THR A 415 -10.40 14.74 2.49
CA THR A 415 -9.48 15.24 1.46
C THR A 415 -8.40 14.22 1.15
N PHE A 416 -7.84 13.59 2.17
CA PHE A 416 -6.84 12.56 1.97
C PHE A 416 -7.41 11.32 1.27
N ALA A 417 -8.56 10.80 1.72
CA ALA A 417 -9.21 9.67 1.06
C ALA A 417 -9.53 9.97 -0.41
N ALA A 418 -10.05 11.17 -0.71
CA ALA A 418 -10.36 11.62 -2.07
C ALA A 418 -9.09 11.72 -2.93
N ALA A 419 -8.01 12.28 -2.37
CA ALA A 419 -6.72 12.32 -3.05
C ALA A 419 -6.17 10.91 -3.31
N THR A 420 -6.26 10.00 -2.34
CA THR A 420 -5.86 8.58 -2.52
C THR A 420 -6.67 7.92 -3.64
N ALA A 421 -7.98 8.10 -3.69
CA ALA A 421 -8.77 7.50 -4.76
C ALA A 421 -8.38 8.03 -6.16
N VAL A 422 -8.14 9.34 -6.29
CA VAL A 422 -7.62 9.92 -7.54
C VAL A 422 -6.22 9.39 -7.84
N HIS A 423 -5.36 9.30 -6.82
CA HIS A 423 -3.99 8.77 -6.93
C HIS A 423 -3.99 7.37 -7.55
N GLU A 424 -4.74 6.44 -6.96
CA GLU A 424 -4.79 5.06 -7.44
C GLU A 424 -5.39 4.95 -8.85
N LEU A 425 -6.39 5.76 -9.19
CA LEU A 425 -6.93 5.82 -10.55
C LEU A 425 -5.89 6.30 -11.57
N MET A 426 -5.03 7.23 -11.19
CA MET A 426 -4.02 7.77 -12.11
C MET A 426 -2.89 6.78 -12.41
N HIS A 427 -2.65 5.77 -11.57
CA HIS A 427 -1.68 4.72 -11.87
C HIS A 427 -1.96 3.97 -13.18
N GLN A 428 -3.19 4.01 -13.70
CA GLN A 428 -3.55 3.38 -14.98
C GLN A 428 -2.92 4.06 -16.20
N PHE A 429 -2.53 5.34 -16.07
CA PHE A 429 -2.10 6.17 -17.21
C PHE A 429 -0.58 6.40 -17.25
N GLY A 430 0.15 5.97 -16.24
CA GLY A 430 1.61 6.01 -16.24
C GLY A 430 2.24 4.68 -16.69
N SER A 431 3.51 4.69 -17.09
CA SER A 431 4.19 3.52 -17.63
C SER A 431 4.46 2.45 -16.56
N ASP A 432 4.17 1.18 -16.89
CA ASP A 432 4.44 0.01 -16.03
C ASP A 432 5.94 -0.03 -15.64
N GLY A 433 6.26 0.04 -14.34
CA GLY A 433 7.62 -0.16 -13.81
C GLY A 433 8.35 1.09 -13.27
N VAL A 434 7.80 2.29 -13.44
CA VAL A 434 8.28 3.50 -12.76
C VAL A 434 7.13 4.02 -11.90
N TYR A 435 7.35 4.12 -10.59
CA TYR A 435 6.39 4.77 -9.69
C TYR A 435 6.14 6.18 -10.21
N ASN A 436 4.96 6.43 -10.78
CA ASN A 436 4.63 7.71 -11.43
C ASN A 436 4.25 8.79 -10.39
N HIS A 437 4.97 8.80 -9.29
CA HIS A 437 4.73 9.63 -8.13
C HIS A 437 5.48 10.95 -8.28
N TYR A 438 4.99 11.95 -7.57
CA TYR A 438 5.73 13.19 -7.37
C TYR A 438 7.10 12.88 -6.77
N GLY A 439 8.17 13.45 -7.34
CA GLY A 439 9.54 13.22 -6.88
C GLY A 439 10.23 11.94 -7.40
N ALA A 440 9.52 11.08 -8.14
CA ALA A 440 10.17 9.95 -8.81
C ALA A 440 11.13 10.42 -9.92
N SER A 441 12.11 9.59 -10.28
CA SER A 441 13.18 9.94 -11.24
C SER A 441 12.68 10.34 -12.64
N GLY A 442 11.48 9.91 -13.04
CA GLY A 442 10.82 10.31 -14.29
C GLY A 442 9.93 11.56 -14.18
N CYS A 443 9.75 12.12 -12.98
CA CYS A 443 8.88 13.26 -12.75
C CYS A 443 9.66 14.58 -12.71
N THR A 444 9.64 15.32 -13.82
CA THR A 444 10.29 16.64 -13.94
C THR A 444 9.40 17.74 -13.37
N VAL A 445 9.46 17.93 -12.06
CA VAL A 445 8.80 19.05 -11.35
C VAL A 445 9.85 19.94 -10.69
N PRO A 446 9.63 21.27 -10.58
CA PRO A 446 10.50 22.15 -9.81
C PRO A 446 10.66 21.60 -8.38
N THR A 447 11.91 21.37 -7.97
CA THR A 447 12.40 20.89 -6.65
C THR A 447 11.37 20.39 -5.63
N SER A 448 11.60 19.17 -5.14
CA SER A 448 10.85 18.35 -4.18
C SER A 448 10.51 18.94 -2.79
N SER A 449 10.63 20.24 -2.56
CA SER A 449 10.39 20.88 -1.25
C SER A 449 8.96 21.41 -1.05
N ASP A 450 8.12 21.47 -2.08
CA ASP A 450 6.74 21.94 -1.95
C ASP A 450 5.77 20.77 -1.75
N LEU A 451 5.66 20.33 -0.50
CA LEU A 451 4.71 19.31 -0.05
C LEU A 451 3.27 19.70 -0.39
N ASP A 452 2.93 20.98 -0.34
CA ASP A 452 1.58 21.43 -0.66
C ASP A 452 1.29 21.22 -2.14
N THR A 453 2.24 21.54 -3.02
CA THR A 453 2.11 21.23 -4.45
C THR A 453 2.00 19.72 -4.68
N ALA A 454 2.85 18.90 -4.06
CA ALA A 454 2.79 17.45 -4.21
C ALA A 454 1.41 16.90 -3.80
N GLN A 455 0.91 17.28 -2.62
CA GLN A 455 -0.40 16.88 -2.12
C GLN A 455 -1.54 17.36 -3.00
N ALA A 456 -1.41 18.57 -3.56
CA ALA A 456 -2.42 19.11 -4.44
C ALA A 456 -2.50 18.33 -5.76
N TYR A 457 -1.44 17.65 -6.19
CA TYR A 457 -1.41 16.67 -7.30
C TYR A 457 -1.69 15.23 -6.83
N ALA A 458 -2.24 15.05 -5.62
CA ALA A 458 -2.44 13.74 -5.00
C ALA A 458 -1.15 12.88 -4.95
N VAL A 459 0.04 13.51 -4.91
CA VAL A 459 1.35 12.86 -4.96
C VAL A 459 1.58 12.05 -6.26
N ILE A 460 0.78 12.31 -7.30
CA ILE A 460 0.99 11.80 -8.64
C ILE A 460 1.81 12.81 -9.44
N CYS A 461 2.70 12.30 -10.30
CA CYS A 461 3.46 13.17 -11.17
C CYS A 461 2.51 13.92 -12.14
N PRO A 462 2.65 15.26 -12.31
CA PRO A 462 1.80 16.03 -13.22
C PRO A 462 1.68 15.44 -14.63
N VAL A 463 2.77 14.88 -15.17
CA VAL A 463 2.80 14.24 -16.50
C VAL A 463 1.77 13.11 -16.65
N VAL A 464 1.38 12.43 -15.56
CA VAL A 464 0.38 11.36 -15.60
C VAL A 464 -1.01 11.94 -15.86
N PHE A 465 -1.32 13.10 -15.30
CA PHE A 465 -2.57 13.80 -15.61
C PHE A 465 -2.58 14.27 -17.06
N ASP A 466 -1.44 14.69 -17.62
CA ASP A 466 -1.32 15.01 -19.03
C ASP A 466 -1.54 13.78 -19.93
N LEU A 467 -0.98 12.63 -19.56
CA LEU A 467 -1.20 11.36 -20.25
C LEU A 467 -2.67 10.93 -20.18
N PHE A 468 -3.31 11.08 -19.03
CA PHE A 468 -4.75 10.85 -18.86
C PHE A 468 -5.58 11.77 -19.78
N MET A 469 -5.29 13.08 -19.81
CA MET A 469 -5.99 14.01 -20.69
C MET A 469 -5.82 13.66 -22.18
N GLY A 470 -4.62 13.24 -22.56
CA GLY A 470 -4.25 12.85 -23.92
C GLY A 470 -4.78 11.49 -24.36
N SER A 471 -5.20 10.63 -23.43
CA SER A 471 -5.76 9.31 -23.74
C SER A 471 -7.26 9.33 -24.07
N TYR A 472 -7.88 10.52 -23.97
CA TYR A 472 -9.27 10.71 -24.28
C TYR A 472 -9.57 10.44 -25.75
N HIS A 473 -10.63 9.68 -26.01
CA HIS A 473 -11.22 9.46 -27.33
C HIS A 473 -12.75 9.48 -27.24
N GLU A 474 -13.39 9.87 -28.34
CA GLU A 474 -14.86 9.98 -28.46
C GLU A 474 -15.56 8.65 -28.67
#